data_AF-A0A7V6Y631-F1
#
_entry.id   AF-A0A7V6Y631-F1
#
_cell.length_a   1.000
_cell.length_b   1.000
_cell.length_c   1.000
_cell.angle_alpha   90.00
_cell.angle_beta   90.00
_cell.angle_gamma   90.00
#
_symmetry.space_group_name_H-M   'P 1'
#
loop_
_entity.id
_entity.type
_entity.pdbx_description
1 polymer ?
#
loop_
_entity_poly.entity_id
_entity_poly.type
_entity_poly.pdbx_seq_one_letter_code
_entity_poly.pdbx_strand_id
1 'polypeptide(L)'
;MIPHTINYSLGVWGKKELLPDDNILSITTMCGHHMISPNLVKKLVDDVKRNKITAEKAAWKLATFCPCGIFNQVRAEKLIEKLKEMPSLEK
;
A
#
# COMPACT_ATOMS: atom_id res chain seq x y z
N MET A 1 -10.20 -20.13 29.67
CA MET A 1 -9.89 -18.72 29.96
C MET A 1 -10.66 -17.88 28.94
N ILE A 2 -11.59 -17.02 29.39
CA ILE A 2 -12.34 -16.13 28.49
C ILE A 2 -11.51 -14.84 28.37
N PRO A 3 -11.21 -14.34 27.16
CA PRO A 3 -10.43 -13.10 27.04
C PRO A 3 -11.17 -11.94 27.71
N HIS A 4 -10.49 -11.23 28.61
CA HIS A 4 -11.03 -10.05 29.31
C HIS A 4 -11.11 -8.81 28.43
N THR A 5 -10.44 -8.81 27.28
CA THR A 5 -10.37 -7.68 26.35
C THR A 5 -10.59 -8.18 24.93
N ILE A 6 -11.48 -7.50 24.22
CA ILE A 6 -11.71 -7.70 22.78
C ILE A 6 -11.24 -6.45 22.04
N ASN A 7 -10.42 -6.63 21.00
CA ASN A 7 -9.99 -5.53 20.16
C ASN A 7 -11.08 -5.21 19.14
N TYR A 8 -11.79 -4.09 19.33
CA TYR A 8 -12.69 -3.53 18.33
C TYR A 8 -11.97 -2.47 17.49
N SER A 9 -11.90 -2.68 16.18
CA SER A 9 -11.63 -1.59 15.24
C SER A 9 -12.97 -1.00 14.80
N LEU A 10 -13.12 0.31 14.96
CA LEU A 10 -14.32 1.02 14.50
C LEU A 10 -14.38 1.07 12.97
N GLY A 11 -13.31 0.75 12.25
CA GLY A 11 -13.23 0.88 10.81
C GLY A 11 -13.06 2.34 10.36
N VAL A 12 -13.20 2.57 9.06
CA VAL A 12 -13.07 3.90 8.43
C VAL A 12 -14.46 4.50 8.22
N TRP A 13 -14.63 5.80 8.42
CA TRP A 13 -15.91 6.53 8.29
C TRP A 13 -15.70 7.87 7.54
N GLY A 14 -16.76 8.44 6.97
CA GLY A 14 -16.72 9.71 6.22
C GLY A 14 -16.76 9.53 4.70
N LYS A 15 -16.21 10.50 3.95
CA LYS A 15 -16.18 10.53 2.47
C LYS A 15 -15.17 9.53 1.89
N LYS A 16 -15.46 8.23 1.98
CA LYS A 16 -14.58 7.14 1.50
C LYS A 16 -14.30 7.19 0.00
N GLU A 17 -15.18 7.83 -0.77
CA GLU A 17 -15.01 8.07 -2.20
C GLU A 17 -13.79 8.94 -2.54
N LEU A 18 -13.27 9.70 -1.56
CA LEU A 18 -12.04 10.48 -1.70
C LEU A 18 -10.78 9.67 -1.39
N LEU A 19 -10.92 8.47 -0.83
CA LEU A 19 -9.78 7.61 -0.54
C LEU A 19 -9.24 6.97 -1.83
N PRO A 20 -7.94 6.64 -1.87
CA PRO A 20 -7.42 5.76 -2.89
C PRO A 20 -8.17 4.42 -2.94
N ASP A 21 -8.17 3.79 -4.11
CA ASP A 21 -8.65 2.41 -4.28
C ASP A 21 -8.01 1.47 -3.24
N ASP A 22 -8.78 0.47 -2.79
CA ASP A 22 -8.40 -0.47 -1.73
C ASP A 22 -7.03 -1.12 -1.98
N ASN A 23 -6.67 -1.38 -3.24
CA ASN A 23 -5.37 -1.91 -3.61
C ASN A 23 -4.22 -0.96 -3.23
N ILE A 24 -4.37 0.32 -3.58
CA ILE A 24 -3.39 1.36 -3.24
C ILE A 24 -3.40 1.62 -1.73
N LEU A 25 -4.60 1.65 -1.12
CA LEU A 25 -4.77 1.87 0.30
C LEU A 25 -4.08 0.79 1.13
N SER A 26 -4.12 -0.47 0.68
CA SER A 26 -3.45 -1.61 1.32
C SER A 26 -1.92 -1.44 1.46
N ILE A 27 -1.34 -0.60 0.58
CA ILE A 27 0.07 -0.23 0.59
C ILE A 27 0.29 1.04 1.40
N THR A 28 -0.44 2.13 1.13
CA THR A 28 -0.19 3.43 1.78
C THR A 28 -0.46 3.40 3.29
N THR A 29 -1.45 2.60 3.73
CA THR A 29 -1.78 2.45 5.16
C THR A 29 -0.76 1.64 5.95
N MET A 30 0.23 1.01 5.30
CA MET A 30 1.38 0.43 6.02
C MET A 30 2.26 1.50 6.67
N CYS A 31 2.14 2.76 6.25
CA CYS A 31 2.79 3.90 6.90
C CYS A 31 1.78 4.64 7.79
N GLY A 32 1.99 4.57 9.12
CA GLY A 32 1.12 5.27 10.08
C GLY A 32 1.17 6.81 9.98
N HIS A 33 2.21 7.37 9.37
CA HIS A 33 2.41 8.81 9.20
C HIS A 33 1.97 9.35 7.83
N HIS A 34 1.41 8.49 6.97
CA HIS A 34 0.88 8.88 5.66
C HIS A 34 1.91 9.58 4.74
N MET A 35 3.20 9.26 4.89
CA MET A 35 4.28 9.83 4.06
C MET A 35 4.41 9.18 2.68
N ILE A 36 3.69 8.08 2.44
CA ILE A 36 3.69 7.37 1.16
C ILE A 36 2.52 7.86 0.32
N SER A 37 2.82 8.61 -0.74
CA SER A 37 1.81 9.14 -1.64
C SER A 37 1.11 8.01 -2.44
N PRO A 38 -0.24 8.02 -2.54
CA PRO A 38 -0.97 7.10 -3.39
C PRO A 38 -0.54 7.15 -4.87
N ASN A 39 -0.20 8.35 -5.36
CA ASN A 39 0.24 8.55 -6.74
C ASN A 39 1.62 7.95 -7.01
N LEU A 40 2.50 7.94 -6.01
CA LEU A 40 3.79 7.26 -6.10
C LEU A 40 3.59 5.75 -6.21
N VAL A 41 2.68 5.18 -5.41
CA VAL A 41 2.35 3.74 -5.48
C VAL A 41 1.82 3.38 -6.87
N LYS A 42 0.84 4.13 -7.40
CA LYS A 42 0.30 3.92 -8.75
C LYS A 42 1.40 3.94 -9.82
N LYS A 43 2.26 4.97 -9.80
CA LYS A 43 3.38 5.10 -10.74
C LYS A 43 4.32 3.89 -10.68
N LEU A 44 4.68 3.43 -9.48
CA LEU A 44 5.61 2.31 -9.33
C LEU A 44 4.98 0.99 -9.76
N VAL A 45 3.70 0.77 -9.48
CA VAL A 45 2.95 -0.38 -10.00
C VAL A 45 2.94 -0.36 -11.53
N ASP A 46 2.68 0.78 -12.15
CA ASP A 46 2.74 0.95 -13.61
C ASP A 46 4.12 0.70 -14.18
N ASP A 47 5.18 1.19 -13.53
CA ASP A 47 6.55 0.95 -13.94
C ASP A 47 6.92 -0.55 -13.85
N VAL A 48 6.38 -1.28 -12.86
CA VAL A 48 6.51 -2.75 -12.75
C VAL A 48 5.72 -3.46 -13.85
N LYS A 49 4.48 -3.04 -14.15
CA LYS A 49 3.68 -3.59 -15.27
C LYS A 49 4.39 -3.44 -16.61
N ARG A 50 5.07 -2.31 -16.81
CA ARG A 50 5.86 -2.02 -18.02
C ARG A 50 7.26 -2.63 -17.98
N ASN A 51 7.57 -3.48 -17.00
CA ASN A 51 8.88 -4.11 -16.77
C ASN A 51 10.06 -3.13 -16.70
N LYS A 52 9.85 -1.88 -16.27
CA LYS A 52 10.93 -0.88 -16.09
C LYS A 52 11.70 -1.10 -14.79
N ILE A 53 11.03 -1.58 -13.75
CA ILE A 53 11.60 -1.89 -12.44
C ILE A 53 10.99 -3.20 -11.91
N THR A 54 11.68 -3.86 -10.98
CA THR A 54 11.15 -5.05 -10.29
C THR A 54 10.21 -4.65 -9.15
N ALA A 55 9.31 -5.55 -8.76
CA ALA A 55 8.41 -5.34 -7.62
C ALA A 55 9.19 -5.09 -6.32
N GLU A 56 10.29 -5.83 -6.11
CA GLU A 56 11.21 -5.63 -4.98
C GLU A 56 11.78 -4.19 -4.95
N LYS A 57 12.30 -3.68 -6.09
CA LYS A 57 12.85 -2.33 -6.17
C LYS A 57 11.78 -1.25 -5.96
N ALA A 58 10.57 -1.49 -6.46
CA ALA A 58 9.43 -0.61 -6.21
C ALA A 58 9.09 -0.54 -4.72
N ALA A 59 9.02 -1.70 -4.05
CA ALA A 59 8.76 -1.79 -2.63
C ALA A 59 9.82 -1.09 -1.77
N TRP A 60 11.10 -1.30 -2.09
CA TRP A 60 12.20 -0.58 -1.42
C TRP A 60 12.12 0.93 -1.62
N LYS A 61 11.78 1.39 -2.83
CA LYS A 61 11.60 2.81 -3.11
C LYS A 61 10.42 3.41 -2.36
N LEU A 62 9.38 2.65 -2.03
CA LEU A 62 8.31 3.11 -1.14
C LEU A 62 8.79 3.21 0.31
N ALA A 63 9.60 2.24 0.77
CA ALA A 63 10.13 2.20 2.11
C ALA A 63 11.02 3.41 2.45
N THR A 64 11.73 3.99 1.48
CA THR A 64 12.55 5.21 1.70
C THR A 64 11.74 6.42 2.16
N PHE A 65 10.42 6.41 1.95
CA PHE A 65 9.51 7.47 2.43
C PHE A 65 8.92 7.20 3.82
N CYS A 66 9.22 6.07 4.48
CA CYS A 66 8.92 5.86 5.91
C CYS A 66 10.20 6.07 6.72
N PRO A 67 10.46 7.29 7.24
CA PRO A 67 11.58 7.53 8.16
C PRO A 67 11.44 6.73 9.46
N CYS A 68 10.23 6.26 9.75
CA CYS A 68 9.88 5.37 10.84
C CYS A 68 10.44 3.94 10.76
N GLY A 69 10.79 3.45 9.56
CA GLY A 69 11.21 2.06 9.35
C GLY A 69 10.14 0.98 9.54
N ILE A 70 8.87 1.33 9.80
CA ILE A 70 7.77 0.37 10.04
C ILE A 70 7.19 -0.21 8.74
N PHE A 71 7.36 0.50 7.62
CA PHE A 71 6.78 0.08 6.34
C PHE A 71 7.30 -1.28 5.92
N ASN A 72 6.40 -2.24 5.72
CA ASN A 72 6.76 -3.61 5.36
C ASN A 72 6.96 -3.74 3.84
N GLN A 73 8.21 -3.58 3.39
CA GLN A 73 8.61 -3.70 1.99
C GLN A 73 8.39 -5.12 1.43
N VAL A 74 8.54 -6.17 2.23
CA VAL A 74 8.32 -7.56 1.79
C VAL A 74 6.83 -7.80 1.50
N ARG A 75 5.94 -7.23 2.31
CA ARG A 75 4.50 -7.24 2.04
C ARG A 75 4.16 -6.37 0.82
N ALA A 76 4.78 -5.19 0.70
CA ALA A 76 4.56 -4.28 -0.42
C ALA A 76 4.91 -4.94 -1.76
N GLU A 77 6.04 -5.65 -1.83
CA GLU A 77 6.46 -6.40 -3.02
C GLU A 77 5.39 -7.39 -3.48
N LYS A 78 4.88 -8.23 -2.57
CA LYS A 78 3.83 -9.21 -2.88
C LYS A 78 2.53 -8.54 -3.33
N LEU A 79 2.20 -7.38 -2.79
CA LEU A 79 1.02 -6.62 -3.22
C LEU A 79 1.22 -6.03 -4.62
N ILE A 80 2.40 -5.46 -4.89
CA ILE A 80 2.75 -4.91 -6.20
C ILE A 80 2.76 -6.01 -7.28
N GLU A 81 3.25 -7.19 -6.95
CA GLU A 81 3.27 -8.35 -7.85
C GLU A 81 1.85 -8.82 -8.20
N LYS A 82 0.96 -8.91 -7.21
CA LYS A 82 -0.48 -9.16 -7.47
C LYS A 82 -1.10 -8.08 -8.35
N LEU A 83 -0.75 -6.81 -8.12
CA LEU A 83 -1.29 -5.71 -8.91
C LEU A 83 -0.78 -5.71 -10.35
N LYS A 84 0.40 -6.29 -10.61
CA LYS A 84 0.95 -6.46 -11.96
C LYS A 84 -0.01 -7.25 -12.87
N GLU A 85 -0.66 -8.27 -12.31
CA GLU A 85 -1.57 -9.18 -13.03
C GLU A 85 -2.97 -8.58 -13.25
N MET A 86 -3.29 -7.49 -12.54
CA MET A 86 -4.58 -6.81 -12.67
C MET A 86 -4.56 -5.79 -13.83
N PRO A 87 -5.70 -5.52 -14.49
CA PRO A 87 -5.80 -4.42 -15.45
C PRO A 87 -5.40 -3.09 -14.81
N SER A 88 -4.95 -2.14 -15.64
CA SER A 88 -4.53 -0.80 -15.20
C SER A 88 -5.58 -0.18 -14.30
N LEU A 89 -5.17 0.34 -13.14
CA LEU A 89 -6.07 0.98 -12.18
C LEU A 89 -6.48 2.35 -12.74
N GLU A 90 -7.62 2.42 -13.43
CA GLU A 90 -8.24 3.68 -13.81
C GLU A 90 -9.07 4.20 -12.64
N LYS A 91 -8.51 5.16 -11.89
CA LYS A 91 -9.20 6.19 -11.08
C LYS A 91 -8.18 7.17 -10.53
#